data_AF-A0A3D4SZB7-F1
#
_entry.id   AF-A0A3D4SZB7-F1
#
_cell.length_a   1.000
_cell.length_b   1.000
_cell.length_c   1.000
_cell.angle_alpha   90.00
_cell.angle_beta   90.00
_cell.angle_gamma   90.00
#
_symmetry.space_group_name_H-M   'P 1'
#
loop_
_entity.id
_entity.type
_entity.pdbx_description
1 polymer ?
#
loop_
_entity_poly.entity_id
_entity_poly.type
_entity_poly.pdbx_seq_one_letter_code
_entity_poly.pdbx_strand_id
1 'polypeptide(L)'
;MTVRPATWHNWSGAQTAHPVDRRQPRTVAEVQETVRRAAEQGRHVRTVGAGHSFTPAAVTDGVLLNLDHLSGLVRVDRAAMEVTLLAGTRLHDIPGLLAPHGLALANQGDVDPQSLAGAVSTGTHGTGTGFTGFAGMVRGMQLVTADGTVRDVGPGDPLFRYGRIGLGAFGVVTALTMAVVEAFTLHAVERAEPLDAVLGGWPDLSRETDHVEFYWFPGTGVAHVKRNTRYPTGGATDLPGPVPRWRSLLDDELVNNVLFGGLCAAMHVVPALTPTVNRLSAAALAQREYSAPAHEVFVSPRRVRFNEMEYSVPLSDAAEVLGEVRRTLDSSGLPVGFPLEVRATGADDVPLSTARGRDSCYIAVHRYHRDDYRELFAAVEPVP
;
A
#
# COMPACT_ATOMS: atom_id res chain seq x y z
N MET A 1 -10.30 20.86 -18.20
CA MET A 1 -10.71 20.22 -19.48
C MET A 1 -11.60 19.02 -19.17
N THR A 2 -12.69 18.85 -19.91
CA THR A 2 -13.62 17.71 -19.77
C THR A 2 -13.05 16.50 -20.52
N VAL A 3 -12.83 15.38 -19.83
CA VAL A 3 -12.47 14.11 -20.47
C VAL A 3 -13.79 13.41 -20.82
N ARG A 4 -13.93 12.85 -22.04
CA ARG A 4 -15.16 12.11 -22.41
C ARG A 4 -15.48 11.06 -21.33
N PRO A 5 -16.75 10.89 -20.91
CA PRO A 5 -17.10 9.88 -19.92
C PRO A 5 -16.93 8.48 -20.54
N ALA A 6 -15.76 7.92 -20.31
CA ALA A 6 -15.46 6.52 -20.58
C ALA A 6 -15.61 5.73 -19.27
N THR A 7 -16.13 4.51 -19.38
CA THR A 7 -16.16 3.53 -18.29
C THR A 7 -14.79 3.47 -17.63
N TRP A 8 -14.77 3.65 -16.32
CA TRP A 8 -13.57 3.53 -15.52
C TRP A 8 -13.50 2.14 -14.90
N HIS A 9 -12.30 1.56 -14.86
CA HIS A 9 -12.01 0.33 -14.13
C HIS A 9 -10.84 0.60 -13.18
N ASN A 10 -10.84 -0.04 -12.02
CA ASN A 10 -9.67 -0.05 -11.15
C ASN A 10 -8.52 -0.90 -11.78
N TRP A 11 -7.35 -0.88 -11.15
CA TRP A 11 -6.14 -1.54 -11.65
C TRP A 11 -6.31 -3.05 -11.84
N SER A 12 -7.02 -3.73 -10.93
CA SER A 12 -7.28 -5.17 -11.03
C SER A 12 -8.38 -5.51 -12.05
N GLY A 13 -9.30 -4.57 -12.29
CA GLY A 13 -10.51 -4.75 -13.10
C GLY A 13 -11.73 -5.21 -12.30
N ALA A 14 -11.63 -5.36 -10.98
CA ALA A 14 -12.75 -5.80 -10.13
C ALA A 14 -13.80 -4.71 -9.85
N GLN A 15 -13.42 -3.44 -9.95
CA GLN A 15 -14.34 -2.32 -9.74
C GLN A 15 -14.54 -1.56 -11.05
N THR A 16 -15.80 -1.21 -11.33
CA THR A 16 -16.21 -0.48 -12.53
C THR A 16 -17.08 0.71 -12.15
N ALA A 17 -16.90 1.83 -12.84
CA ALA A 17 -17.72 3.02 -12.67
C ALA A 17 -18.13 3.64 -14.01
N HIS A 18 -19.32 4.23 -14.04
CA HIS A 18 -19.90 4.91 -15.21
C HIS A 18 -20.21 6.38 -14.87
N PRO A 19 -19.20 7.21 -14.61
CA PRO A 19 -19.43 8.59 -14.20
C PRO A 19 -20.03 9.43 -15.34
N VAL A 20 -20.99 10.28 -15.02
CA VAL A 20 -21.56 11.26 -15.97
C VAL A 20 -20.55 12.34 -16.40
N ASP A 21 -19.48 12.57 -15.62
CA ASP A 21 -18.42 13.52 -15.95
C ASP A 21 -17.08 13.08 -15.34
N ARG A 22 -15.98 13.42 -16.03
CA ARG A 22 -14.61 13.20 -15.57
C ARG A 22 -13.82 14.50 -15.67
N ARG A 23 -13.24 14.91 -14.53
CA ARG A 23 -12.50 16.17 -14.42
C ARG A 23 -11.10 15.95 -13.88
N GLN A 24 -10.17 16.78 -14.35
CA GLN A 24 -8.78 16.79 -13.90
C GLN A 24 -8.36 18.25 -13.64
N PRO A 25 -8.75 18.81 -12.47
CA PRO A 25 -8.50 20.21 -12.14
C PRO A 25 -7.01 20.49 -11.94
N ARG A 26 -6.59 21.71 -12.28
CA ARG A 26 -5.22 22.21 -12.14
C ARG A 26 -5.03 23.13 -10.94
N THR A 27 -6.13 23.56 -10.33
CA THR A 27 -6.13 24.48 -9.18
C THR A 27 -7.19 24.07 -8.16
N VAL A 28 -7.01 24.49 -6.91
CA VAL A 28 -8.04 24.32 -5.87
C VAL A 28 -9.35 25.01 -6.24
N ALA A 29 -9.29 26.17 -6.92
CA ALA A 29 -10.49 26.86 -7.40
C ALA A 29 -11.30 26.03 -8.40
N GLU A 30 -10.64 25.29 -9.30
CA GLU A 30 -11.32 24.35 -10.21
C GLU A 30 -11.94 23.15 -9.47
N VAL A 31 -11.35 22.72 -8.35
CA VAL A 31 -11.95 21.72 -7.45
C VAL A 31 -13.22 22.28 -6.83
N GLN A 32 -13.18 23.49 -6.25
CA GLN A 32 -14.34 24.15 -5.64
C GLN A 32 -15.49 24.29 -6.64
N GLU A 33 -15.20 24.79 -7.85
CA GLU A 33 -16.18 24.92 -8.92
C GLU A 33 -16.82 23.57 -9.29
N THR A 34 -15.99 22.52 -9.40
CA THR A 34 -16.49 21.17 -9.70
C THR A 34 -17.43 20.66 -8.59
N VAL A 35 -17.07 20.88 -7.32
CA VAL A 35 -17.87 20.44 -6.17
C VAL A 35 -19.19 21.20 -6.10
N ARG A 36 -19.17 22.54 -6.22
CA ARG A 36 -20.40 23.36 -6.19
C ARG A 36 -21.35 22.99 -7.31
N ARG A 37 -20.84 22.88 -8.54
CA ARG A 37 -21.64 22.47 -9.69
C ARG A 37 -22.23 21.08 -9.53
N ALA A 38 -21.48 20.13 -8.98
CA ALA A 38 -22.00 18.80 -8.70
C ALA A 38 -23.12 18.84 -7.64
N ALA A 39 -22.94 19.62 -6.58
CA ALA A 39 -23.95 19.82 -5.54
C ALA A 39 -25.24 20.46 -6.08
N GLU A 40 -25.14 21.52 -6.89
CA GLU A 40 -26.28 22.16 -7.58
C GLU A 40 -27.06 21.17 -8.46
N GLN A 41 -26.37 20.17 -9.01
CA GLN A 41 -26.94 19.14 -9.88
C GLN A 41 -27.38 17.88 -9.11
N GLY A 42 -27.23 17.85 -7.78
CA GLY A 42 -27.51 16.66 -6.96
C GLY A 42 -26.63 15.46 -7.29
N ARG A 43 -25.39 15.68 -7.74
CA ARG A 43 -24.45 14.64 -8.17
C ARG A 43 -23.39 14.38 -7.11
N HIS A 44 -23.05 13.11 -6.91
CA HIS A 44 -21.92 12.71 -6.09
C HIS A 44 -20.59 13.06 -6.76
N VAL A 45 -19.57 13.36 -5.97
CA VAL A 45 -18.19 13.53 -6.43
C VAL A 45 -17.34 12.47 -5.75
N ARG A 46 -16.55 11.72 -6.53
CA ARG A 46 -15.51 10.83 -6.01
C ARG A 46 -14.16 11.17 -6.62
N THR A 47 -13.11 11.03 -5.82
CA THR A 47 -11.73 11.25 -6.28
C THR A 47 -11.07 9.94 -6.68
N VAL A 48 -10.24 9.98 -7.72
CA VAL A 48 -9.43 8.84 -8.16
C VAL A 48 -7.99 9.26 -8.42
N GLY A 49 -7.05 8.56 -7.78
CA GLY A 49 -5.62 8.61 -8.12
C GLY A 49 -5.29 7.56 -9.16
N ALA A 50 -4.47 6.57 -8.79
CA ALA A 50 -4.01 5.50 -9.68
C ALA A 50 -5.07 4.43 -9.99
N GLY A 51 -6.21 4.48 -9.28
CA GLY A 51 -7.22 3.43 -9.35
C GLY A 51 -6.78 2.10 -8.76
N HIS A 52 -5.87 2.08 -7.77
CA HIS A 52 -5.35 0.85 -7.16
C HIS A 52 -6.24 0.25 -6.06
N SER A 53 -7.25 0.98 -5.56
CA SER A 53 -8.15 0.45 -4.53
C SER A 53 -8.93 -0.76 -5.05
N PHE A 54 -8.92 -1.86 -4.29
CA PHE A 54 -9.75 -3.04 -4.55
C PHE A 54 -11.21 -2.83 -4.13
N THR A 55 -11.44 -1.93 -3.17
CA THR A 55 -12.80 -1.54 -2.71
C THR A 55 -13.40 -0.47 -3.63
N PRO A 56 -14.75 -0.34 -3.67
CA PRO A 56 -15.45 0.62 -4.54
C PRO A 56 -15.34 2.09 -4.10
N ALA A 57 -14.31 2.49 -3.34
CA ALA A 57 -14.18 3.84 -2.77
C ALA A 57 -14.23 4.98 -3.82
N ALA A 58 -13.73 4.73 -5.03
CA ALA A 58 -13.76 5.68 -6.14
C ALA A 58 -14.96 5.48 -7.10
N VAL A 59 -15.80 4.47 -6.88
CA VAL A 59 -16.92 4.15 -7.77
C VAL A 59 -18.03 5.19 -7.63
N THR A 60 -18.47 5.75 -8.75
CA THR A 60 -19.57 6.70 -8.81
C THR A 60 -20.20 6.73 -10.20
N ASP A 61 -21.50 7.02 -10.23
CA ASP A 61 -22.25 7.45 -11.42
C ASP A 61 -22.22 8.98 -11.61
N GLY A 62 -21.72 9.73 -10.61
CA GLY A 62 -21.60 11.17 -10.61
C GLY A 62 -20.33 11.68 -11.31
N VAL A 63 -19.62 12.59 -10.64
CA VAL A 63 -18.37 13.19 -11.15
C VAL A 63 -17.16 12.45 -10.59
N LEU A 64 -16.30 11.95 -11.48
CA LEU A 64 -15.03 11.34 -11.10
C LEU A 64 -13.89 12.36 -11.28
N LEU A 65 -13.23 12.71 -10.18
CA LEU A 65 -12.22 13.75 -10.10
C LEU A 65 -10.82 13.15 -9.96
N ASN A 66 -9.93 13.39 -10.93
CA ASN A 66 -8.52 13.00 -10.83
C ASN A 66 -7.67 14.22 -10.46
N LEU A 67 -6.81 14.08 -9.45
CA LEU A 67 -6.05 15.19 -8.90
C LEU A 67 -4.60 15.25 -9.38
N ASP A 68 -4.20 14.50 -10.41
CA ASP A 68 -2.78 14.36 -10.79
C ASP A 68 -2.11 15.68 -11.21
N HIS A 69 -2.91 16.67 -11.67
CA HIS A 69 -2.42 18.03 -11.95
C HIS A 69 -2.23 18.90 -10.71
N LEU A 70 -2.71 18.46 -9.54
CA LEU A 70 -2.38 19.01 -8.23
C LEU A 70 -1.30 18.12 -7.59
N SER A 71 -0.08 18.20 -8.12
CA SER A 71 1.08 17.43 -7.68
C SER A 71 2.30 18.32 -7.47
N GLY A 72 3.17 17.92 -6.54
CA GLY A 72 4.42 18.62 -6.23
C GLY A 72 4.53 19.06 -4.77
N LEU A 73 5.72 19.53 -4.44
CA LEU A 73 6.12 20.05 -3.14
C LEU A 73 5.74 21.52 -3.00
N VAL A 74 5.01 21.85 -1.94
CA VAL A 74 4.54 23.21 -1.63
C VAL A 74 5.44 23.89 -0.61
N ARG A 75 5.82 23.17 0.44
CA ARG A 75 6.58 23.73 1.57
C ARG A 75 7.46 22.66 2.21
N VAL A 76 8.64 23.08 2.68
CA VAL A 76 9.51 22.29 3.54
C VAL A 76 9.78 23.06 4.82
N ASP A 77 9.58 22.41 5.96
CA ASP A 77 9.91 22.90 7.28
C ASP A 77 10.91 21.96 7.94
N ARG A 78 12.20 22.29 7.80
CA ARG A 78 13.25 21.47 8.41
C ARG A 78 13.27 21.56 9.93
N ALA A 79 12.79 22.66 10.52
CA ALA A 79 12.78 22.79 11.98
C ALA A 79 11.70 21.88 12.59
N ALA A 80 10.53 21.81 11.95
CA ALA A 80 9.45 20.90 12.35
C ALA A 80 9.60 19.47 11.80
N MET A 81 10.50 19.24 10.84
CA MET A 81 10.61 18.00 10.06
C MET A 81 9.28 17.64 9.37
N GLU A 82 8.72 18.62 8.66
CA GLU A 82 7.45 18.51 7.94
C GLU A 82 7.56 19.00 6.50
N VAL A 83 6.78 18.39 5.61
CA VAL A 83 6.65 18.83 4.21
C VAL A 83 5.19 18.91 3.82
N THR A 84 4.81 19.93 3.07
CA THR A 84 3.47 20.04 2.48
C THR A 84 3.53 19.66 1.00
N LEU A 85 2.76 18.67 0.60
CA LEU A 85 2.67 18.15 -0.77
C LEU A 85 1.23 18.31 -1.28
N LEU A 86 1.06 18.57 -2.57
CA LEU A 86 -0.27 18.55 -3.19
C LEU A 86 -0.80 17.11 -3.26
N ALA A 87 -2.11 16.94 -3.08
CA ALA A 87 -2.78 15.67 -2.85
C ALA A 87 -2.62 14.63 -3.97
N GLY A 88 -2.46 15.08 -5.21
CA GLY A 88 -2.28 14.24 -6.40
C GLY A 88 -0.86 13.75 -6.61
N THR A 89 0.12 14.20 -5.82
CA THR A 89 1.51 13.75 -5.90
C THR A 89 1.58 12.23 -5.79
N ARG A 90 2.27 11.57 -6.73
CA ARG A 90 2.44 10.12 -6.69
C ARG A 90 3.51 9.74 -5.68
N LEU A 91 3.36 8.61 -5.01
CA LEU A 91 4.35 8.17 -4.02
C LEU A 91 5.74 8.01 -4.64
N HIS A 92 5.84 7.50 -5.88
CA HIS A 92 7.13 7.40 -6.60
C HIS A 92 7.81 8.75 -6.90
N ASP A 93 7.07 9.86 -6.93
CA ASP A 93 7.63 11.19 -7.17
C ASP A 93 8.22 11.80 -5.88
N ILE A 94 7.71 11.40 -4.71
CA ILE A 94 8.07 11.99 -3.41
C ILE A 94 9.57 11.90 -3.12
N PRO A 95 10.27 10.76 -3.32
CA PRO A 95 11.70 10.68 -3.08
C PRO A 95 12.51 11.73 -3.86
N GLY A 96 12.17 11.95 -5.13
CA GLY A 96 12.82 12.97 -5.97
C GLY A 96 12.55 14.39 -5.50
N LEU A 97 11.34 14.66 -4.98
CA LEU A 97 10.98 15.95 -4.40
C LEU A 97 11.69 16.22 -3.06
N LEU A 98 11.97 15.19 -2.26
CA LEU A 98 12.59 15.32 -0.95
C LEU A 98 14.13 15.25 -0.98
N ALA A 99 14.72 14.62 -2.01
CA ALA A 99 16.16 14.45 -2.14
C ALA A 99 16.99 15.75 -2.05
N PRO A 100 16.60 16.88 -2.68
CA PRO A 100 17.33 18.16 -2.53
C PRO A 100 17.36 18.68 -1.09
N HIS A 101 16.44 18.21 -0.26
CA HIS A 101 16.32 18.55 1.15
C HIS A 101 16.90 17.45 2.04
N GLY A 102 17.52 16.38 1.53
CA GLY A 102 18.04 15.30 2.36
C GLY A 102 16.99 14.65 3.28
N LEU A 103 15.71 14.70 2.91
CA LEU A 103 14.59 14.17 3.68
C LEU A 103 14.04 12.90 3.04
N ALA A 104 13.33 12.09 3.82
CA ALA A 104 12.59 10.93 3.36
C ALA A 104 11.30 10.75 4.18
N LEU A 105 10.34 10.00 3.63
CA LEU A 105 9.25 9.45 4.44
C LEU A 105 9.83 8.41 5.41
N ALA A 106 9.32 8.38 6.65
CA ALA A 106 9.81 7.44 7.66
C ALA A 106 9.46 5.98 7.33
N ASN A 107 8.34 5.77 6.63
CA ASN A 107 7.87 4.47 6.20
C ASN A 107 7.08 4.59 4.88
N GLN A 108 7.01 3.52 4.10
CA GLN A 108 6.25 3.43 2.85
C GLN A 108 5.80 1.98 2.60
N GLY A 109 4.70 1.82 1.85
CA GLY A 109 4.30 0.51 1.32
C GLY A 109 5.15 0.06 0.14
N ASP A 110 4.92 -1.17 -0.32
CA ASP A 110 5.61 -1.78 -1.45
C ASP A 110 5.11 -1.28 -2.83
N VAL A 111 3.92 -0.68 -2.86
CA VAL A 111 3.26 -0.13 -4.06
C VAL A 111 3.31 1.41 -4.02
N ASP A 112 3.85 2.02 -5.09
CA ASP A 112 4.06 3.48 -5.18
C ASP A 112 3.39 4.24 -6.37
N PRO A 113 2.56 3.64 -7.25
CA PRO A 113 1.74 4.43 -8.19
C PRO A 113 0.65 5.25 -7.50
N GLN A 114 0.28 4.93 -6.27
CA GLN A 114 -0.79 5.60 -5.52
C GLN A 114 -0.54 7.12 -5.43
N SER A 115 -1.62 7.90 -5.41
CA SER A 115 -1.51 9.32 -5.02
C SER A 115 -1.41 9.42 -3.51
N LEU A 116 -0.73 10.45 -3.01
CA LEU A 116 -0.56 10.69 -1.58
C LEU A 116 -1.90 10.75 -0.84
N ALA A 117 -2.88 11.49 -1.38
CA ALA A 117 -4.21 11.55 -0.78
C ALA A 117 -4.96 10.22 -0.85
N GLY A 118 -4.75 9.42 -1.90
CA GLY A 118 -5.32 8.07 -1.99
C GLY A 118 -4.76 7.18 -0.88
N ALA A 119 -3.43 7.10 -0.77
CA ALA A 119 -2.74 6.30 0.23
C ALA A 119 -3.14 6.68 1.67
N VAL A 120 -3.19 7.98 1.97
CA VAL A 120 -3.65 8.48 3.28
C VAL A 120 -5.12 8.12 3.51
N SER A 121 -6.01 8.44 2.55
CA SER A 121 -7.47 8.29 2.73
C SER A 121 -7.94 6.85 2.91
N THR A 122 -7.18 5.86 2.39
CA THR A 122 -7.48 4.43 2.51
C THR A 122 -6.64 3.72 3.57
N GLY A 123 -5.84 4.44 4.37
CA GLY A 123 -5.07 3.85 5.46
C GLY A 123 -3.87 3.01 5.02
N THR A 124 -3.25 3.32 3.87
CA THR A 124 -2.04 2.62 3.41
C THR A 124 -0.93 2.71 4.46
N HIS A 125 -0.18 1.62 4.60
CA HIS A 125 0.94 1.50 5.54
C HIS A 125 2.12 0.78 4.88
N GLY A 126 3.28 0.92 5.51
CA GLY A 126 4.43 0.03 5.29
C GLY A 126 4.44 -1.08 6.34
N THR A 127 5.64 -1.53 6.69
CA THR A 127 5.85 -2.51 7.79
C THR A 127 6.79 -1.96 8.85
N GLY A 128 6.76 -2.54 10.05
CA GLY A 128 7.56 -2.19 11.23
C GLY A 128 6.73 -1.69 12.41
N THR A 129 6.90 -2.34 13.57
CA THR A 129 6.17 -2.01 14.82
C THR A 129 6.56 -0.66 15.42
N GLY A 130 7.71 -0.11 15.03
CA GLY A 130 8.12 1.26 15.37
C GLY A 130 7.47 2.36 14.52
N PHE A 131 6.62 2.00 13.55
CA PHE A 131 6.11 2.92 12.53
C PHE A 131 4.60 2.79 12.34
N THR A 132 3.95 3.92 12.05
CA THR A 132 2.53 3.96 11.72
C THR A 132 2.30 3.81 10.22
N GLY A 133 1.03 3.69 9.81
CA GLY A 133 0.62 3.94 8.42
C GLY A 133 0.76 5.42 8.01
N PHE A 134 0.48 5.72 6.74
CA PHE A 134 0.56 7.07 6.16
C PHE A 134 -0.28 8.09 6.93
N ALA A 135 -1.47 7.71 7.37
CA ALA A 135 -2.36 8.59 8.12
C ALA A 135 -1.75 9.06 9.45
N GLY A 136 -0.94 8.22 10.12
CA GLY A 136 -0.23 8.59 11.35
C GLY A 136 0.92 9.58 11.11
N MET A 137 1.42 9.69 9.88
CA MET A 137 2.42 10.68 9.48
C MET A 137 1.83 12.05 9.12
N VAL A 138 0.50 12.18 9.00
CA VAL A 138 -0.15 13.46 8.64
C VAL A 138 -0.09 14.46 9.81
N ARG A 139 0.30 15.70 9.51
CA ARG A 139 0.40 16.83 10.46
C ARG A 139 -0.54 17.99 10.12
N GLY A 140 -1.03 18.05 8.88
CA GLY A 140 -2.04 19.00 8.44
C GLY A 140 -2.69 18.56 7.13
N MET A 141 -3.90 19.05 6.87
CA MET A 141 -4.64 18.73 5.65
C MET A 141 -5.33 19.97 5.11
N GLN A 142 -5.33 20.13 3.78
CA GLN A 142 -6.24 21.05 3.09
C GLN A 142 -7.28 20.23 2.34
N LEU A 143 -8.56 20.60 2.47
CA LEU A 143 -9.63 19.97 1.72
C LEU A 143 -10.71 20.96 1.27
N VAL A 144 -11.41 20.59 0.21
CA VAL A 144 -12.63 21.25 -0.25
C VAL A 144 -13.85 20.46 0.28
N THR A 145 -14.65 21.08 1.12
CA THR A 145 -15.87 20.49 1.70
C THR A 145 -17.03 20.50 0.69
N ALA A 146 -18.13 19.82 1.00
CA ALA A 146 -19.26 19.62 0.08
C ALA A 146 -19.96 20.93 -0.38
N ASP A 147 -19.83 22.01 0.39
CA ASP A 147 -20.28 23.37 0.04
C ASP A 147 -19.28 24.14 -0.86
N GLY A 148 -18.15 23.52 -1.19
CA GLY A 148 -17.07 24.13 -1.96
C GLY A 148 -16.22 25.12 -1.16
N THR A 149 -16.26 25.09 0.17
CA THR A 149 -15.35 25.84 1.04
C THR A 149 -13.99 25.15 1.12
N VAL A 150 -12.89 25.91 1.05
CA VAL A 150 -11.53 25.40 1.35
C VAL A 150 -11.30 25.47 2.85
N ARG A 151 -10.83 24.37 3.43
CA ARG A 151 -10.52 24.23 4.84
C ARG A 151 -9.09 23.73 5.00
N ASP A 152 -8.25 24.52 5.67
CA ASP A 152 -6.99 24.05 6.22
C ASP A 152 -7.24 23.60 7.66
N VAL A 153 -6.90 22.35 7.97
CA VAL A 153 -7.18 21.71 9.25
C VAL A 153 -5.94 21.01 9.80
N GLY A 154 -5.82 21.00 11.12
CA GLY A 154 -4.70 20.40 11.85
C GLY A 154 -5.15 19.76 13.17
N PRO A 155 -4.21 19.33 14.01
CA PRO A 155 -4.50 18.74 15.31
C PRO A 155 -5.48 19.58 16.13
N GLY A 156 -6.51 18.94 16.69
CA GLY A 156 -7.60 19.59 17.43
C GLY A 156 -8.85 19.87 16.61
N ASP A 157 -8.79 19.93 15.28
CA ASP A 157 -9.97 20.04 14.42
C ASP A 157 -10.61 18.63 14.23
N PRO A 158 -11.92 18.44 14.48
CA PRO A 158 -12.61 17.18 14.20
C PRO A 158 -12.44 16.69 12.75
N LEU A 159 -12.44 17.61 11.77
CA LEU A 159 -12.28 17.28 10.37
C LEU A 159 -10.88 16.76 10.05
N PHE A 160 -9.85 17.25 10.74
CA PHE A 160 -8.51 16.64 10.68
C PHE A 160 -8.53 15.25 11.30
N ARG A 161 -9.12 15.12 12.50
CA ARG A 161 -9.16 13.86 13.25
C ARG A 161 -9.76 12.72 12.43
N TYR A 162 -10.92 12.94 11.81
CA TYR A 162 -11.62 11.91 11.02
C TYR A 162 -11.24 11.91 9.53
N GLY A 163 -10.77 13.04 8.99
CA GLY A 163 -10.44 13.19 7.57
C GLY A 163 -9.17 12.44 7.14
N ARG A 164 -8.22 12.19 8.07
CA ARG A 164 -6.97 11.46 7.79
C ARG A 164 -7.20 10.11 7.11
N ILE A 165 -8.19 9.34 7.56
CA ILE A 165 -8.68 8.15 6.85
C ILE A 165 -10.16 8.39 6.57
N GLY A 166 -10.43 9.09 5.47
CA GLY A 166 -11.78 9.53 5.15
C GLY A 166 -12.49 8.73 4.06
N LEU A 167 -11.80 7.84 3.34
CA LEU A 167 -12.32 7.15 2.14
C LEU A 167 -12.97 8.11 1.12
N GLY A 168 -12.52 9.38 1.08
CA GLY A 168 -13.09 10.43 0.25
C GLY A 168 -14.49 10.91 0.66
N ALA A 169 -14.94 10.68 1.90
CA ALA A 169 -16.29 11.04 2.37
C ALA A 169 -16.39 12.46 2.95
N PHE A 170 -15.32 13.01 3.53
CA PHE A 170 -15.36 14.30 4.22
C PHE A 170 -15.06 15.51 3.33
N GLY A 171 -14.69 15.28 2.07
CA GLY A 171 -14.35 16.30 1.09
C GLY A 171 -13.22 15.87 0.16
N VAL A 172 -12.83 16.75 -0.75
CA VAL A 172 -11.70 16.54 -1.66
C VAL A 172 -10.43 17.06 -1.02
N VAL A 173 -9.55 16.17 -0.57
CA VAL A 173 -8.21 16.55 -0.06
C VAL A 173 -7.37 17.13 -1.21
N THR A 174 -6.85 18.33 -1.05
CA THR A 174 -6.05 19.05 -2.07
C THR A 174 -4.58 19.19 -1.70
N ALA A 175 -4.24 19.17 -0.41
CA ALA A 175 -2.86 19.14 0.07
C ALA A 175 -2.74 18.42 1.42
N LEU A 176 -1.56 17.88 1.70
CA LEU A 176 -1.24 17.16 2.92
C LEU A 176 0.11 17.64 3.45
N THR A 177 0.17 17.96 4.74
CA THR A 177 1.44 18.15 5.46
C THR A 177 1.81 16.85 6.14
N MET A 178 2.97 16.31 5.81
CA MET A 178 3.48 15.01 6.24
C MET A 178 4.72 15.22 7.11
N ALA A 179 4.82 14.48 8.21
CA ALA A 179 6.06 14.32 8.94
C ALA A 179 7.08 13.55 8.09
N VAL A 180 8.34 13.97 8.15
CA VAL A 180 9.47 13.36 7.44
C VAL A 180 10.64 13.15 8.39
N VAL A 181 11.64 12.42 7.93
CA VAL A 181 12.89 12.15 8.65
C VAL A 181 14.06 12.51 7.75
N GLU A 182 15.26 12.60 8.33
CA GLU A 182 16.49 12.63 7.54
C GLU A 182 16.57 11.38 6.66
N ALA A 183 17.08 11.56 5.43
CA ALA A 183 17.23 10.47 4.49
C ALA A 183 18.12 9.36 5.07
N PHE A 184 17.73 8.11 4.81
CA PHE A 184 18.37 6.93 5.36
C PHE A 184 18.52 5.83 4.31
N THR A 185 19.46 4.94 4.59
CA THR A 185 19.73 3.73 3.83
C THR A 185 19.07 2.55 4.55
N LEU A 186 18.54 1.62 3.77
CA LEU A 186 18.08 0.33 4.29
C LEU A 186 19.09 -0.75 3.92
N HIS A 187 19.45 -1.57 4.90
CA HIS A 187 20.10 -2.86 4.70
C HIS A 187 19.04 -3.94 4.70
N ALA A 188 18.82 -4.56 3.54
CA ALA A 188 17.83 -5.60 3.32
C ALA A 188 18.49 -6.98 3.37
N VAL A 189 17.88 -7.88 4.13
CA VAL A 189 18.23 -9.30 4.23
C VAL A 189 16.97 -10.10 3.90
N GLU A 190 17.00 -10.80 2.77
CA GLU A 190 15.91 -11.64 2.28
C GLU A 190 16.30 -13.10 2.39
N ARG A 191 15.55 -13.88 3.18
CA ARG A 191 15.86 -15.28 3.45
C ARG A 191 14.65 -16.21 3.42
N ALA A 192 14.90 -17.47 3.06
CA ALA A 192 13.93 -18.55 3.12
C ALA A 192 14.08 -19.24 4.47
N GLU A 193 13.01 -19.25 5.26
CA GLU A 193 12.99 -19.75 6.63
C GLU A 193 11.86 -20.76 6.83
N PRO A 194 12.01 -21.71 7.78
CA PRO A 194 10.93 -22.64 8.11
C PRO A 194 9.68 -21.86 8.56
N LEU A 195 8.55 -22.09 7.89
CA LEU A 195 7.31 -21.36 8.15
C LEU A 195 6.89 -21.46 9.63
N ASP A 196 6.98 -22.65 10.22
CA ASP A 196 6.60 -22.87 11.63
C ASP A 196 7.41 -21.99 12.61
N ALA A 197 8.71 -21.79 12.33
CA ALA A 197 9.55 -20.94 13.16
C ALA A 197 9.16 -19.45 13.01
N VAL A 198 8.87 -19.02 11.78
CA VAL A 198 8.44 -17.64 11.50
C VAL A 198 7.08 -17.35 12.15
N LEU A 199 6.11 -18.25 12.01
CA LEU A 199 4.78 -18.10 12.61
C LEU A 199 4.83 -18.05 14.14
N GLY A 200 5.59 -18.97 14.75
CA GLY A 200 5.72 -19.03 16.21
C GLY A 200 6.49 -17.85 16.82
N GLY A 201 7.43 -17.26 16.08
CA GLY A 201 8.25 -16.14 16.52
C GLY A 201 7.81 -14.76 15.99
N TRP A 202 6.69 -14.69 15.27
CA TRP A 202 6.32 -13.48 14.53
C TRP A 202 6.25 -12.19 15.37
N PRO A 203 5.64 -12.18 16.57
CA PRO A 203 5.57 -10.96 17.39
C PRO A 203 6.95 -10.45 17.81
N ASP A 204 7.88 -11.33 18.17
CA ASP A 204 9.21 -10.95 18.63
C ASP A 204 10.08 -10.48 17.46
N LEU A 205 10.05 -11.23 16.35
CA LEU A 205 10.72 -10.83 15.11
C LEU A 205 10.29 -9.42 14.65
N SER A 206 9.01 -9.11 14.78
CA SER A 206 8.41 -7.81 14.45
C SER A 206 8.88 -6.64 15.33
N ARG A 207 9.37 -6.93 16.54
CA ARG A 207 9.89 -5.91 17.47
C ARG A 207 11.41 -5.75 17.38
N GLU A 208 12.13 -6.80 17.02
CA GLU A 208 13.59 -6.81 16.93
C GLU A 208 14.13 -6.14 15.66
N THR A 209 13.31 -6.07 14.60
CA THR A 209 13.70 -5.51 13.30
C THR A 209 12.92 -4.23 13.01
N ASP A 210 13.57 -3.19 12.50
CA ASP A 210 12.90 -1.94 12.13
C ASP A 210 11.73 -2.18 11.17
N HIS A 211 11.97 -2.99 10.12
CA HIS A 211 10.96 -3.39 9.16
C HIS A 211 11.11 -4.88 8.87
N VAL A 212 10.05 -5.66 9.10
CA VAL A 212 10.02 -7.07 8.72
C VAL A 212 8.70 -7.43 8.08
N GLU A 213 8.76 -8.24 7.04
CA GLU A 213 7.61 -8.84 6.39
C GLU A 213 7.97 -10.24 5.93
N PHE A 214 6.96 -11.07 5.71
CA PHE A 214 7.20 -12.34 5.07
C PHE A 214 6.09 -12.73 4.11
N TYR A 215 6.47 -13.59 3.17
CA TYR A 215 5.59 -14.12 2.14
C TYR A 215 5.60 -15.64 2.22
N TRP A 216 4.47 -16.30 2.09
CA TRP A 216 4.46 -17.76 1.94
C TRP A 216 3.41 -18.23 0.95
N PHE A 217 3.74 -19.27 0.21
CA PHE A 217 2.79 -19.95 -0.67
C PHE A 217 2.02 -21.03 0.12
N PRO A 218 0.68 -21.05 0.08
CA PRO A 218 -0.10 -22.12 0.72
C PRO A 218 0.31 -23.52 0.25
N GLY A 219 0.25 -24.49 1.17
CA GLY A 219 0.73 -25.86 0.95
C GLY A 219 2.26 -26.03 0.96
N THR A 220 3.02 -25.02 1.39
CA THR A 220 4.49 -25.10 1.54
C THR A 220 4.93 -24.83 2.99
N GLY A 221 6.09 -25.35 3.38
CA GLY A 221 6.66 -25.21 4.73
C GLY A 221 7.73 -24.11 4.85
N VAL A 222 7.78 -23.18 3.90
CA VAL A 222 8.85 -22.16 3.80
C VAL A 222 8.23 -20.77 3.66
N ALA A 223 8.74 -19.82 4.44
CA ALA A 223 8.44 -18.40 4.33
C ALA A 223 9.64 -17.65 3.73
N HIS A 224 9.37 -16.70 2.84
CA HIS A 224 10.34 -15.69 2.41
C HIS A 224 10.29 -14.52 3.37
N VAL A 225 11.28 -14.35 4.22
CA VAL A 225 11.34 -13.27 5.21
C VAL A 225 12.25 -12.17 4.70
N LYS A 226 11.75 -10.93 4.66
CA LYS A 226 12.52 -9.73 4.34
C LYS A 226 12.67 -8.89 5.59
N ARG A 227 13.92 -8.71 6.04
CA ARG A 227 14.28 -7.83 7.17
C ARG A 227 15.01 -6.62 6.62
N ASN A 228 14.54 -5.41 6.93
CA ASN A 228 15.24 -4.18 6.61
C ASN A 228 15.62 -3.44 7.89
N THR A 229 16.89 -3.08 8.02
CA THR A 229 17.43 -2.28 9.13
C THR A 229 17.83 -0.90 8.63
N ARG A 230 17.51 0.16 9.38
CA ARG A 230 17.77 1.56 9.01
C ARG A 230 19.17 2.00 9.43
N TYR A 231 19.86 2.65 8.51
CA TYR A 231 21.15 3.30 8.75
C TYR A 231 21.12 4.74 8.28
N PRO A 232 21.75 5.69 9.00
CA PRO A 232 21.96 7.03 8.49
C PRO A 232 22.67 7.00 7.14
N THR A 233 22.28 7.89 6.23
CA THR A 233 22.94 7.98 4.91
C THR A 233 24.44 8.25 5.08
N GLY A 234 25.29 7.36 4.54
CA GLY A 234 26.75 7.45 4.65
C GLY A 234 27.34 7.04 6.01
N GLY A 235 26.52 6.57 6.96
CA GLY A 235 26.95 6.25 8.32
C GLY A 235 27.57 4.86 8.53
N ALA A 236 27.34 3.91 7.61
CA ALA A 236 27.87 2.56 7.70
C ALA A 236 28.80 2.27 6.51
N THR A 237 30.06 1.95 6.80
CA THR A 237 31.10 1.70 5.78
C THR A 237 31.12 0.29 5.23
N ASP A 238 30.52 -0.66 5.96
CA ASP A 238 30.67 -2.10 5.71
C ASP A 238 29.35 -2.76 5.24
N LEU A 239 28.40 -1.95 4.77
CA LEU A 239 27.15 -2.47 4.21
C LEU A 239 27.36 -3.05 2.81
N PRO A 240 26.65 -4.15 2.47
CA PRO A 240 26.66 -4.67 1.11
C PRO A 240 26.10 -3.62 0.15
N GLY A 241 26.73 -3.48 -1.01
CA GLY A 241 26.30 -2.53 -2.03
C GLY A 241 24.89 -2.82 -2.57
N PRO A 242 24.33 -1.89 -3.35
CA PRO A 242 23.03 -2.09 -3.97
C PRO A 242 23.08 -3.27 -4.95
N VAL A 243 21.93 -3.94 -5.14
CA VAL A 243 21.79 -4.93 -6.22
C VAL A 243 22.05 -4.20 -7.55
N PRO A 244 22.98 -4.68 -8.40
CA PRO A 244 23.26 -4.00 -9.67
C PRO A 244 21.98 -3.86 -10.50
N ARG A 245 21.70 -2.66 -11.02
CA ARG A 245 20.44 -2.37 -11.74
C ARG A 245 20.16 -3.33 -12.89
N TRP A 246 21.19 -3.77 -13.62
CA TRP A 246 21.04 -4.76 -14.70
C TRP A 246 20.58 -6.13 -14.19
N ARG A 247 20.96 -6.50 -12.96
CA ARG A 247 20.60 -7.75 -12.30
C ARG A 247 19.17 -7.69 -11.73
N SER A 248 18.79 -6.55 -11.15
CA SER A 248 17.38 -6.28 -10.76
C SER A 248 16.46 -6.25 -11.99
N LEU A 249 16.85 -5.61 -13.10
CA LEU A 249 16.04 -5.63 -14.33
C LEU A 249 15.89 -7.04 -14.91
N LEU A 250 16.95 -7.85 -14.95
CA LEU A 250 16.84 -9.23 -15.45
C LEU A 250 16.00 -10.13 -14.54
N ASP A 251 16.20 -10.04 -13.22
CA ASP A 251 15.46 -10.85 -12.25
C ASP A 251 13.99 -10.41 -12.15
N ASP A 252 13.71 -9.10 -12.14
CA ASP A 252 12.38 -8.56 -11.86
C ASP A 252 11.53 -8.33 -13.14
N GLU A 253 12.13 -8.04 -14.29
CA GLU A 253 11.38 -7.61 -15.50
C GLU A 253 11.07 -8.76 -16.47
N LEU A 254 11.99 -9.70 -16.66
CA LEU A 254 11.82 -10.78 -17.65
C LEU A 254 11.52 -12.14 -17.02
N VAL A 255 12.19 -12.47 -15.91
CA VAL A 255 12.11 -13.81 -15.32
C VAL A 255 11.05 -13.91 -14.24
N ASN A 256 10.91 -12.97 -13.30
CA ASN A 256 9.91 -13.16 -12.24
C ASN A 256 8.51 -12.73 -12.67
N ASN A 257 8.29 -11.52 -13.19
CA ASN A 257 6.93 -11.03 -13.45
C ASN A 257 6.23 -11.65 -14.68
N VAL A 258 6.94 -11.88 -15.78
CA VAL A 258 6.36 -12.50 -16.99
C VAL A 258 6.16 -14.00 -16.77
N LEU A 259 7.16 -14.70 -16.20
CA LEU A 259 7.02 -16.11 -15.84
C LEU A 259 5.93 -16.30 -14.81
N PHE A 260 5.91 -15.50 -13.73
CA PHE A 260 4.88 -15.61 -12.70
C PHE A 260 3.49 -15.33 -13.28
N GLY A 261 3.36 -14.33 -14.16
CA GLY A 261 2.12 -14.10 -14.92
C GLY A 261 1.72 -15.31 -15.79
N GLY A 262 2.68 -15.95 -16.45
CA GLY A 262 2.47 -17.18 -17.22
C GLY A 262 2.07 -18.37 -16.34
N LEU A 263 2.71 -18.54 -15.18
CA LEU A 263 2.37 -19.55 -14.18
C LEU A 263 0.96 -19.32 -13.61
N CYS A 264 0.60 -18.07 -13.31
CA CYS A 264 -0.75 -17.70 -12.89
C CYS A 264 -1.78 -18.02 -13.97
N ALA A 265 -1.49 -17.69 -15.23
CA ALA A 265 -2.36 -18.03 -16.35
C ALA A 265 -2.50 -19.56 -16.54
N ALA A 266 -1.42 -20.33 -16.35
CA ALA A 266 -1.46 -21.78 -16.40
C ALA A 266 -2.27 -22.38 -15.24
N MET A 267 -2.11 -21.88 -14.02
CA MET A 267 -2.89 -22.29 -12.85
C MET A 267 -4.37 -21.92 -12.98
N HIS A 268 -4.69 -20.78 -13.60
CA HIS A 268 -6.07 -20.40 -13.93
C HIS A 268 -6.75 -21.41 -14.86
N VAL A 269 -6.02 -21.91 -15.86
CA VAL A 269 -6.55 -22.90 -16.82
C VAL A 269 -6.53 -24.33 -16.25
N VAL A 270 -5.50 -24.68 -15.46
CA VAL A 270 -5.31 -26.00 -14.87
C VAL A 270 -4.99 -25.86 -13.37
N PRO A 271 -6.01 -25.68 -12.51
CA PRO A 271 -5.80 -25.43 -11.08
C PRO A 271 -5.06 -26.56 -10.33
N ALA A 272 -5.11 -27.79 -10.85
CA ALA A 272 -4.36 -28.91 -10.30
C ALA A 272 -2.82 -28.73 -10.34
N LEU A 273 -2.31 -27.77 -11.13
CA LEU A 273 -0.87 -27.44 -11.16
C LEU A 273 -0.41 -26.64 -9.94
N THR A 274 -1.33 -25.98 -9.22
CA THR A 274 -1.00 -25.02 -8.15
C THR A 274 -0.05 -25.57 -7.08
N PRO A 275 -0.25 -26.78 -6.51
CA PRO A 275 0.66 -27.28 -5.46
C PRO A 275 2.09 -27.47 -5.96
N THR A 276 2.27 -27.90 -7.22
CA THR A 276 3.60 -28.10 -7.80
C THR A 276 4.26 -26.76 -8.11
N VAL A 277 3.51 -25.81 -8.67
CA VAL A 277 4.01 -24.46 -8.93
C VAL A 277 4.41 -23.78 -7.62
N ASN A 278 3.57 -23.81 -6.59
CA ASN A 278 3.86 -23.23 -5.28
C ASN A 278 5.15 -23.79 -4.67
N ARG A 279 5.36 -25.12 -4.69
CA ARG A 279 6.59 -25.73 -4.17
C ARG A 279 7.83 -25.28 -4.94
N LEU A 280 7.75 -25.18 -6.26
CA LEU A 280 8.85 -24.71 -7.09
C LEU A 280 9.14 -23.22 -6.85
N SER A 281 8.10 -22.40 -6.79
CA SER A 281 8.21 -20.98 -6.48
C SER A 281 8.83 -20.75 -5.11
N ALA A 282 8.39 -21.50 -4.09
CA ALA A 282 8.96 -21.41 -2.74
C ALA A 282 10.44 -21.82 -2.69
N ALA A 283 10.83 -22.86 -3.45
CA ALA A 283 12.23 -23.30 -3.52
C ALA A 283 13.13 -22.36 -4.33
N ALA A 284 12.56 -21.61 -5.29
CA ALA A 284 13.28 -20.69 -6.16
C ALA A 284 13.45 -19.27 -5.58
N LEU A 285 12.92 -19.01 -4.39
CA LEU A 285 13.03 -17.70 -3.74
C LEU A 285 14.51 -17.33 -3.49
N ALA A 286 14.97 -16.30 -4.19
CA ALA A 286 16.34 -15.85 -4.13
C ALA A 286 16.68 -15.32 -2.73
N GLN A 287 17.74 -15.84 -2.14
CA GLN A 287 18.35 -15.27 -0.94
C GLN A 287 19.15 -14.04 -1.35
N ARG A 288 18.90 -12.89 -0.75
CA ARG A 288 19.54 -11.63 -1.13
C ARG A 288 19.95 -10.85 0.10
N GLU A 289 21.05 -10.12 -0.04
CA GLU A 289 21.52 -9.18 0.96
C GLU A 289 22.12 -7.97 0.25
N TYR A 290 21.59 -6.78 0.53
CA TYR A 290 21.93 -5.56 -0.19
C TYR A 290 21.57 -4.32 0.62
N SER A 291 22.13 -3.17 0.24
CA SER A 291 21.73 -1.89 0.83
C SER A 291 21.52 -0.82 -0.23
N ALA A 292 20.48 -0.01 -0.06
CA ALA A 292 20.14 1.08 -0.96
C ALA A 292 19.33 2.18 -0.24
N PRO A 293 19.12 3.36 -0.83
CA PRO A 293 18.22 4.38 -0.28
C PRO A 293 16.83 3.79 0.03
N ALA A 294 16.21 4.22 1.13
CA ALA A 294 15.01 3.57 1.65
C ALA A 294 13.87 3.38 0.62
N HIS A 295 13.62 4.39 -0.22
CA HIS A 295 12.58 4.35 -1.24
C HIS A 295 12.84 3.31 -2.35
N GLU A 296 14.11 2.96 -2.62
CA GLU A 296 14.46 1.91 -3.58
C GLU A 296 14.27 0.51 -2.98
N VAL A 297 14.39 0.36 -1.65
CA VAL A 297 14.27 -0.94 -0.96
C VAL A 297 12.82 -1.27 -0.57
N PHE A 298 12.02 -0.26 -0.21
CA PHE A 298 10.62 -0.46 0.14
C PHE A 298 9.78 -0.91 -1.06
N VAL A 299 9.97 -0.28 -2.21
CA VAL A 299 9.13 -0.50 -3.39
C VAL A 299 9.48 -1.80 -4.11
N SER A 300 8.46 -2.57 -4.48
CA SER A 300 8.59 -3.76 -5.31
C SER A 300 7.68 -3.66 -6.55
N PRO A 301 8.19 -3.86 -7.78
CA PRO A 301 7.37 -3.72 -8.98
C PRO A 301 6.32 -4.83 -9.10
N ARG A 302 5.03 -4.48 -8.87
CA ARG A 302 3.88 -5.40 -9.02
C ARG A 302 3.33 -5.34 -10.45
N ARG A 303 3.75 -6.25 -11.34
CA ARG A 303 3.28 -6.28 -12.75
C ARG A 303 2.14 -7.26 -13.02
N VAL A 304 2.01 -8.31 -12.21
CA VAL A 304 0.88 -9.25 -12.31
C VAL A 304 -0.30 -8.68 -11.55
N ARG A 305 -1.45 -8.54 -12.21
CA ARG A 305 -2.69 -8.05 -11.58
C ARG A 305 -3.28 -9.12 -10.66
N PHE A 306 -3.74 -8.67 -9.51
CA PHE A 306 -4.44 -9.49 -8.53
C PHE A 306 -5.56 -8.69 -7.86
N ASN A 307 -6.42 -9.39 -7.13
CA ASN A 307 -7.29 -8.82 -6.11
C ASN A 307 -6.76 -9.21 -4.74
N GLU A 308 -6.97 -8.34 -3.76
CA GLU A 308 -6.46 -8.52 -2.40
C GLU A 308 -7.56 -8.21 -1.40
N MET A 309 -7.58 -8.99 -0.33
CA MET A 309 -8.13 -8.57 0.95
C MET A 309 -7.00 -8.55 1.96
N GLU A 310 -7.09 -7.67 2.94
CA GLU A 310 -6.13 -7.59 4.03
C GLU A 310 -6.87 -7.35 5.34
N TYR A 311 -6.53 -8.12 6.36
CA TYR A 311 -7.09 -8.01 7.69
C TYR A 311 -6.01 -7.62 8.70
N SER A 312 -6.37 -6.80 9.67
CA SER A 312 -5.51 -6.40 10.79
C SER A 312 -6.01 -7.02 12.09
N VAL A 313 -5.14 -7.77 12.75
CA VAL A 313 -5.37 -8.38 14.07
C VAL A 313 -4.35 -7.82 15.07
N PRO A 314 -4.61 -7.86 16.40
CA PRO A 314 -3.58 -7.55 17.38
C PRO A 314 -2.32 -8.38 17.13
N LEU A 315 -1.14 -7.76 17.22
CA LEU A 315 0.12 -8.48 17.01
C LEU A 315 0.29 -9.65 17.99
N SER A 316 -0.27 -9.56 19.20
CA SER A 316 -0.26 -10.64 20.20
C SER A 316 -0.97 -11.91 19.73
N ASP A 317 -1.97 -11.76 18.86
CA ASP A 317 -2.87 -12.85 18.45
C ASP A 317 -2.41 -13.44 17.10
N ALA A 318 -1.43 -12.80 16.46
CA ALA A 318 -1.00 -13.10 15.10
C ALA A 318 -0.58 -14.57 14.91
N ALA A 319 0.16 -15.16 15.83
CA ALA A 319 0.62 -16.54 15.71
C ALA A 319 -0.55 -17.54 15.64
N GLU A 320 -1.60 -17.32 16.44
CA GLU A 320 -2.80 -18.14 16.47
C GLU A 320 -3.60 -17.98 15.16
N VAL A 321 -3.87 -16.72 14.78
CA VAL A 321 -4.62 -16.38 13.57
C VAL A 321 -3.93 -16.93 12.33
N LEU A 322 -2.61 -16.73 12.18
CA LEU A 322 -1.84 -17.24 11.04
C LEU A 322 -1.87 -18.78 10.98
N GLY A 323 -1.83 -19.44 12.13
CA GLY A 323 -2.00 -20.89 12.23
C GLY A 323 -3.38 -21.37 11.75
N GLU A 324 -4.44 -20.64 12.08
CA GLU A 324 -5.81 -20.92 11.60
C GLU A 324 -5.97 -20.61 10.11
N VAL A 325 -5.43 -19.50 9.61
CA VAL A 325 -5.40 -19.18 8.18
C VAL A 325 -4.72 -20.32 7.41
N ARG A 326 -3.56 -20.80 7.87
CA ARG A 326 -2.88 -21.94 7.25
C ARG A 326 -3.76 -23.19 7.24
N ARG A 327 -4.33 -23.58 8.39
CA ARG A 327 -5.22 -24.78 8.49
C ARG A 327 -6.43 -24.67 7.59
N THR A 328 -7.03 -23.48 7.51
CA THR A 328 -8.16 -23.18 6.64
C THR A 328 -7.78 -23.35 5.17
N LEU A 329 -6.67 -22.74 4.74
CA LEU A 329 -6.19 -22.87 3.36
C LEU A 329 -5.83 -24.32 3.00
N ASP A 330 -5.10 -25.02 3.86
CA ASP A 330 -4.67 -26.41 3.64
C ASP A 330 -5.87 -27.37 3.55
N SER A 331 -6.96 -27.10 4.28
CA SER A 331 -8.18 -27.92 4.30
C SER A 331 -9.22 -27.55 3.23
N SER A 332 -9.16 -26.32 2.69
CA SER A 332 -10.16 -25.78 1.77
C SER A 332 -10.23 -26.46 0.40
N GLY A 333 -9.13 -27.09 -0.04
CA GLY A 333 -8.99 -27.59 -1.41
C GLY A 333 -8.90 -26.49 -2.49
N LEU A 334 -8.87 -25.22 -2.09
CA LEU A 334 -8.82 -24.09 -3.02
C LEU A 334 -7.41 -23.96 -3.65
N PRO A 335 -7.31 -23.76 -4.98
CA PRO A 335 -6.04 -23.60 -5.66
C PRO A 335 -5.50 -22.18 -5.44
N VAL A 336 -4.77 -21.94 -4.34
CA VAL A 336 -4.19 -20.61 -4.03
C VAL A 336 -2.76 -20.51 -4.58
N GLY A 337 -2.63 -19.92 -5.77
CA GLY A 337 -1.37 -19.78 -6.50
C GLY A 337 -0.58 -18.49 -6.24
N PHE A 338 -1.05 -17.65 -5.32
CA PHE A 338 -0.33 -16.45 -4.89
C PHE A 338 0.17 -16.61 -3.46
N PRO A 339 1.29 -15.96 -3.09
CA PRO A 339 1.72 -15.94 -1.71
C PRO A 339 0.79 -15.06 -0.87
N LEU A 340 0.60 -15.44 0.40
CA LEU A 340 0.12 -14.51 1.41
C LEU A 340 1.27 -13.58 1.77
N GLU A 341 0.94 -12.35 2.16
CA GLU A 341 1.89 -11.36 2.65
C GLU A 341 1.50 -11.01 4.09
N VAL A 342 2.49 -11.00 4.98
CA VAL A 342 2.28 -10.65 6.38
C VAL A 342 3.26 -9.60 6.83
N ARG A 343 2.70 -8.57 7.45
CA ARG A 343 3.38 -7.35 7.88
C ARG A 343 2.95 -6.99 9.28
N ALA A 344 3.71 -6.13 9.94
CA ALA A 344 3.33 -5.58 11.24
C ALA A 344 3.43 -4.06 11.20
N THR A 345 2.60 -3.36 11.95
CA THR A 345 2.73 -1.91 12.16
C THR A 345 2.59 -1.57 13.63
N GLY A 346 3.14 -0.43 14.01
CA GLY A 346 2.91 0.15 15.33
C GLY A 346 1.53 0.77 15.47
N ALA A 347 1.14 1.02 16.72
CA ALA A 347 -0.09 1.73 17.05
C ALA A 347 -0.12 3.18 16.51
N ASP A 348 -1.30 3.62 16.08
CA ASP A 348 -1.58 5.04 15.80
C ASP A 348 -2.79 5.59 16.57
N ASP A 349 -3.05 6.89 16.42
CA ASP A 349 -4.18 7.59 17.05
C ASP A 349 -5.36 7.88 16.11
N VAL A 350 -5.30 7.37 14.87
CA VAL A 350 -6.24 7.71 13.82
C VAL A 350 -7.55 6.93 14.02
N PRO A 351 -8.71 7.59 14.20
CA PRO A 351 -9.96 6.93 14.58
C PRO A 351 -10.38 5.75 13.71
N LEU A 352 -10.15 5.84 12.40
CA LEU A 352 -10.55 4.85 11.40
C LEU A 352 -9.37 3.98 10.92
N SER A 353 -8.21 4.06 11.58
CA SER A 353 -7.09 3.16 11.30
C SER A 353 -7.35 1.79 11.88
N THR A 354 -6.95 0.76 11.13
CA THR A 354 -6.96 -0.63 11.56
C THR A 354 -5.83 -0.97 12.54
N ALA A 355 -4.90 -0.05 12.79
CA ALA A 355 -3.85 -0.12 13.82
C ALA A 355 -4.09 0.86 14.99
N ARG A 356 -5.30 1.40 15.14
CA ARG A 356 -5.58 2.39 16.17
C ARG A 356 -5.37 1.81 17.57
N GLY A 357 -4.44 2.41 18.33
CA GLY A 357 -4.20 2.11 19.73
C GLY A 357 -3.59 0.74 20.03
N ARG A 358 -3.10 0.01 19.03
CA ARG A 358 -2.46 -1.30 19.20
C ARG A 358 -1.42 -1.57 18.12
N ASP A 359 -0.40 -2.33 18.46
CA ASP A 359 0.44 -2.96 17.45
C ASP A 359 -0.38 -4.00 16.70
N SER A 360 -0.24 -4.02 15.39
CA SER A 360 -1.11 -4.76 14.50
C SER A 360 -0.31 -5.67 13.58
N CYS A 361 -0.81 -6.88 13.36
CA CYS A 361 -0.38 -7.78 12.30
C CYS A 361 -1.37 -7.68 11.15
N TYR A 362 -0.86 -7.48 9.93
CA TYR A 362 -1.63 -7.43 8.70
C TYR A 362 -1.42 -8.72 7.92
N ILE A 363 -2.51 -9.31 7.46
CA ILE A 363 -2.52 -10.58 6.72
C ILE A 363 -3.23 -10.33 5.39
N ALA A 364 -2.45 -10.23 4.32
CA ALA A 364 -2.92 -10.01 2.96
C ALA A 364 -3.05 -11.34 2.20
N VAL A 365 -4.23 -11.54 1.63
CA VAL A 365 -4.57 -12.71 0.81
C VAL A 365 -4.82 -12.25 -0.62
N HIS A 366 -3.99 -12.76 -1.52
CA HIS A 366 -4.03 -12.39 -2.92
C HIS A 366 -4.72 -13.45 -3.78
N ARG A 367 -5.42 -13.00 -4.82
CA ARG A 367 -5.99 -13.85 -5.85
C ARG A 367 -5.67 -13.28 -7.23
N TYR A 368 -5.26 -14.13 -8.17
CA TYR A 368 -5.05 -13.70 -9.55
C TYR A 368 -6.30 -13.01 -10.10
N HIS A 369 -6.13 -11.90 -10.83
CA HIS A 369 -7.26 -11.03 -11.18
C HIS A 369 -8.34 -11.68 -12.07
N ARG A 370 -8.03 -12.81 -12.73
CA ARG A 370 -8.96 -13.58 -13.57
C ARG A 370 -9.70 -14.68 -12.83
N ASP A 371 -9.24 -15.03 -11.62
CA ASP A 371 -9.89 -16.01 -10.78
C ASP A 371 -10.99 -15.36 -9.95
N ASP A 372 -12.02 -16.12 -9.60
CA ASP A 372 -12.96 -15.69 -8.57
C ASP A 372 -12.22 -15.61 -7.22
N TYR A 373 -12.19 -14.43 -6.63
CA TYR A 373 -11.59 -14.17 -5.33
C TYR A 373 -12.56 -14.39 -4.17
N ARG A 374 -13.88 -14.37 -4.44
CA ARG A 374 -14.91 -14.35 -3.39
C ARG A 374 -14.91 -15.63 -2.57
N GLU A 375 -14.71 -16.78 -3.22
CA GLU A 375 -14.66 -18.07 -2.54
C GLU A 375 -13.45 -18.16 -1.59
N LEU A 376 -12.27 -17.73 -2.04
CA LEU A 376 -11.07 -17.68 -1.21
C LEU A 376 -11.24 -16.71 -0.04
N PHE A 377 -11.79 -15.53 -0.32
CA PHE A 377 -11.96 -14.50 0.70
C PHE A 377 -12.99 -14.94 1.74
N ALA A 378 -14.13 -15.51 1.31
CA ALA A 378 -15.14 -16.05 2.21
C ALA A 378 -14.66 -17.25 3.06
N ALA A 379 -13.63 -17.97 2.60
CA ALA A 379 -13.03 -19.04 3.39
C ALA A 379 -12.13 -18.49 4.52
N VAL A 380 -11.37 -17.43 4.26
CA VAL A 380 -10.37 -16.90 5.20
C VAL A 380 -10.91 -15.78 6.09
N GLU A 381 -11.84 -14.96 5.61
CA GLU A 381 -12.47 -13.86 6.36
C GLU A 381 -13.09 -14.27 7.71
N PRO A 382 -13.72 -15.45 7.87
CA PRO A 382 -14.28 -15.89 9.15
C PRO A 382 -13.25 -16.39 10.17
N VAL A 383 -11.96 -16.47 9.79
CA VAL A 383 -10.90 -16.87 10.72
C VAL A 383 -10.90 -15.86 11.88
N PRO A 384 -11.09 -16.34 13.13
CA PRO A 384 -11.36 -15.50 14.29
C PRO A 384 -10.21 -14.56 14.68
#